data_AF-A0ABC9Y4Y8-F1
#
_entry.id   AF-A0ABC9Y4Y8-F1
#
_cell.length_a   1.000
_cell.length_b   1.000
_cell.length_c   1.000
_cell.angle_alpha   90.00
_cell.angle_beta   90.00
_cell.angle_gamma   90.00
#
_symmetry.space_group_name_H-M   'P 1'
#
loop_
_entity.id
_entity.type
_entity.pdbx_description
1 polymer ?
#
loop_
_entity_poly.entity_id
_entity_poly.type
_entity_poly.pdbx_seq_one_letter_code
_entity_poly.pdbx_strand_id
1 'polypeptide(L)'
;MRKDFSRLPGEHIITWLLCCWDNGASSLELEGREAKQLGSLSREGGIDKAIGKKAQALSLWRRLLSSVRERYPFSEDVVCRPGKWTTMERGIQYLRELAVQEMVYYDPDNTQLPTDPDEVQCTRPTWQKFVQSAPSLYANSLAVIDWKSEEAPTVDEVAGRLRQYEESLSSSLVSAVEKLSQDIRQLKEDISYSSPVQTCIAAVRSKRFSAPERGYRAYTP
;
A
#
# COMPACT_ATOMS: atom_id res chain seq x y z
N MET A 1 -5.66 -11.64 25.71
CA MET A 1 -7.03 -11.24 25.36
C MET A 1 -7.24 -9.73 25.21
N ARG A 2 -6.48 -8.82 25.85
CA ARG A 2 -6.72 -7.36 25.72
C ARG A 2 -5.66 -6.55 24.96
N LYS A 3 -4.60 -7.20 24.47
CA LYS A 3 -3.57 -6.50 23.71
C LYS A 3 -4.12 -6.01 22.36
N ASP A 4 -5.14 -6.70 21.85
CA ASP A 4 -5.68 -6.50 20.51
C ASP A 4 -6.45 -5.16 20.37
N PHE A 5 -6.88 -4.56 21.48
CA PHE A 5 -7.57 -3.25 21.47
C PHE A 5 -6.74 -2.12 22.10
N SER A 6 -5.49 -2.39 22.49
CA SER A 6 -4.66 -1.41 23.21
C SER A 6 -3.82 -0.59 22.24
N ARG A 7 -3.89 0.73 22.34
CA ARG A 7 -3.08 1.66 21.54
C ARG A 7 -1.61 1.52 21.86
N LEU A 8 -0.77 1.47 20.82
CA LEU A 8 0.67 1.44 20.94
C LEU A 8 1.24 2.84 21.26
N PRO A 9 2.39 2.96 21.95
CA PRO A 9 3.05 4.24 22.16
C PRO A 9 3.38 4.92 20.81
N GLY A 10 2.94 6.18 20.65
CA GLY A 10 3.18 6.96 19.43
C GLY A 10 2.26 6.63 18.25
N GLU A 11 1.39 5.64 18.37
CA GLU A 11 0.38 5.33 17.34
C GLU A 11 -0.65 6.45 17.24
N HIS A 12 -1.13 6.75 16.03
CA HIS A 12 -2.17 7.75 15.81
C HIS A 12 -3.54 7.22 16.27
N ILE A 13 -4.41 8.09 16.77
CA ILE A 13 -5.71 7.69 17.32
C ILE A 13 -6.59 6.98 16.27
N ILE A 14 -6.58 7.46 15.03
CA ILE A 14 -7.33 6.86 13.91
C ILE A 14 -6.78 5.49 13.53
N THR A 15 -5.45 5.36 13.42
CA THR A 15 -4.79 4.06 13.16
C THR A 15 -5.15 3.03 14.23
N TRP A 16 -5.14 3.44 15.51
CA TRP A 16 -5.55 2.59 16.62
C TRP A 16 -7.03 2.19 16.54
N LEU A 17 -7.94 3.12 16.21
CA LEU A 17 -9.35 2.81 16.01
C LEU A 17 -9.53 1.78 14.90
N LEU A 18 -8.90 1.98 13.75
CA LEU A 18 -8.96 1.02 12.65
C LEU A 18 -8.44 -0.37 13.06
N CYS A 19 -7.35 -0.43 13.83
CA CYS A 19 -6.85 -1.70 14.38
C CYS A 19 -7.88 -2.36 15.32
N CYS A 20 -8.58 -1.57 16.14
CA CYS A 20 -9.66 -2.09 16.99
C CYS A 20 -10.82 -2.64 16.15
N TRP A 21 -11.20 -1.96 15.07
CA TRP A 21 -12.19 -2.46 14.11
C TRP A 21 -11.76 -3.80 13.50
N ASP A 22 -10.55 -3.86 12.95
CA ASP A 22 -9.98 -5.06 12.33
C ASP A 22 -9.87 -6.25 13.31
N ASN A 23 -9.73 -5.96 14.62
CA ASN A 23 -9.73 -6.95 15.70
C ASN A 23 -11.13 -7.30 16.25
N GLY A 24 -12.20 -6.87 15.57
CA GLY A 24 -13.57 -7.27 15.89
C GLY A 24 -14.25 -6.46 16.99
N ALA A 25 -13.84 -5.20 17.21
CA ALA A 25 -14.49 -4.33 18.21
C ALA A 25 -15.99 -4.13 17.97
N SER A 26 -16.47 -4.30 16.73
CA SER A 26 -17.89 -4.21 16.39
C SER A 26 -18.72 -5.38 16.88
N SER A 27 -18.12 -6.57 17.02
CA SER A 27 -18.78 -7.79 17.50
C SER A 27 -18.80 -7.91 19.03
N LEU A 28 -18.03 -7.06 19.73
CA LEU A 28 -17.90 -7.11 21.18
C LEU A 28 -18.91 -6.17 21.86
N GLU A 29 -20.09 -6.68 22.18
CA GLU A 29 -21.10 -5.96 22.97
C GLU A 29 -20.71 -5.91 24.45
N LEU A 30 -20.75 -4.71 25.04
CA LEU A 30 -20.35 -4.49 26.43
C LEU A 30 -21.33 -3.56 27.12
N GLU A 31 -21.63 -3.82 28.39
CA GLU A 31 -22.20 -2.83 29.31
C GLU A 31 -21.14 -1.83 29.80
N GLY A 32 -21.59 -0.69 30.36
CA GLY A 32 -20.65 0.34 30.86
C GLY A 32 -19.68 -0.19 31.93
N ARG A 33 -20.13 -1.12 32.78
CA ARG A 33 -19.30 -1.79 33.80
C ARG A 33 -18.24 -2.72 33.21
N GLU A 34 -18.59 -3.48 32.18
CA GLU A 34 -17.66 -4.38 31.47
C GLU A 34 -16.63 -3.57 30.66
N ALA A 35 -17.09 -2.50 30.01
CA ALA A 35 -16.23 -1.56 29.30
C ALA A 35 -15.19 -0.91 30.24
N LYS A 36 -15.58 -0.52 31.47
CA LYS A 36 -14.63 -0.03 32.50
C LYS A 36 -13.59 -1.07 32.89
N GLN A 37 -13.98 -2.35 32.91
CA GLN A 37 -13.04 -3.42 33.26
C GLN A 37 -11.93 -3.57 32.23
N LEU A 38 -12.10 -3.13 30.98
CA LEU A 38 -11.07 -3.20 29.93
C LEU A 38 -9.79 -2.44 30.30
N GLY A 39 -9.89 -1.41 31.14
CA GLY A 39 -8.76 -0.59 31.58
C GLY A 39 -8.40 0.50 30.58
N SER A 40 -7.12 0.88 30.54
CA SER A 40 -6.63 1.92 29.63
C SER A 40 -6.33 1.32 28.26
N LEU A 41 -7.18 1.64 27.26
CA LEU A 41 -7.01 1.19 25.88
C LEU A 41 -6.33 2.27 25.04
N SER A 42 -6.81 3.51 25.17
CA SER A 42 -6.37 4.65 24.35
C SER A 42 -5.07 5.29 24.85
N ARG A 43 -4.67 4.98 26.10
CA ARG A 43 -3.60 5.68 26.86
C ARG A 43 -3.92 7.16 27.14
N GLU A 44 -5.15 7.59 26.91
CA GLU A 44 -5.63 8.93 27.19
C GLU A 44 -6.77 8.85 28.21
N GLY A 45 -6.52 9.34 29.43
CA GLY A 45 -7.48 9.19 30.54
C GLY A 45 -8.87 9.77 30.28
N GLY A 46 -9.00 10.75 29.38
CA GLY A 46 -10.31 11.27 28.96
C GLY A 46 -11.12 10.26 28.13
N ILE A 47 -10.48 9.66 27.13
CA ILE A 47 -11.09 8.66 26.24
C ILE A 47 -11.39 7.39 27.03
N ASP A 48 -10.43 6.89 27.82
CA ASP A 48 -10.60 5.66 28.61
C ASP A 48 -11.77 5.74 29.61
N LYS A 49 -11.97 6.92 30.22
CA LYS A 49 -13.13 7.16 31.10
C LYS A 49 -14.44 7.21 30.32
N ALA A 50 -14.44 7.82 29.13
CA ALA A 50 -15.63 7.94 28.29
C ALA A 50 -16.13 6.58 27.75
N ILE A 51 -15.23 5.63 27.47
CA ILE A 51 -15.59 4.28 26.96
C ILE A 51 -16.58 3.58 27.90
N GLY A 52 -16.37 3.70 29.21
CA GLY A 52 -17.22 3.12 30.25
C GLY A 52 -18.35 4.01 30.75
N LYS A 53 -18.51 5.22 30.23
CA LYS A 53 -19.45 6.24 30.76
C LYS A 53 -20.92 5.86 30.52
N LYS A 54 -21.24 5.36 29.33
CA LYS A 54 -22.61 4.94 28.96
C LYS A 54 -22.95 3.60 29.59
N ALA A 55 -24.07 3.54 30.32
CA ALA A 55 -24.55 2.32 30.98
C ALA A 55 -25.15 1.30 30.00
N GLN A 56 -25.85 1.78 28.96
CA GLN A 56 -26.46 0.97 27.89
C GLN A 56 -25.44 0.01 27.26
N ALA A 57 -25.86 -1.21 26.93
CA ALA A 57 -25.07 -2.16 26.16
C ALA A 57 -24.83 -1.63 24.72
N LEU A 58 -23.57 -1.53 24.34
CA LEU A 58 -23.11 -1.05 23.04
C LEU A 58 -21.84 -1.82 22.66
N SER A 59 -21.65 -2.06 21.35
CA SER A 59 -20.40 -2.56 20.83
C SER A 59 -19.21 -1.70 21.26
N LEU A 60 -18.06 -2.34 21.47
CA LEU A 60 -16.81 -1.65 21.77
C LEU A 60 -16.52 -0.60 20.68
N TRP A 61 -16.78 -0.91 19.41
CA TRP A 61 -16.64 0.04 18.31
C TRP A 61 -17.44 1.34 18.51
N ARG A 62 -18.74 1.26 18.80
CA ARG A 62 -19.58 2.44 19.06
C ARG A 62 -19.12 3.22 20.29
N ARG A 63 -18.67 2.52 21.33
CA ARG A 63 -18.11 3.16 22.53
C ARG A 63 -16.83 3.93 22.20
N LEU A 64 -15.94 3.35 21.40
CA LEU A 64 -14.68 3.97 20.98
C LEU A 64 -14.93 5.23 20.14
N LEU A 65 -15.74 5.15 19.08
CA LEU A 65 -16.08 6.31 18.24
C LEU A 65 -16.67 7.45 19.07
N SER A 66 -17.65 7.15 19.92
CA SER A 66 -18.29 8.14 20.79
C SER A 66 -17.32 8.77 21.80
N SER A 67 -16.35 7.99 22.30
CA SER A 67 -15.37 8.47 23.29
C SER A 67 -14.31 9.36 22.67
N VAL A 68 -13.89 9.03 21.44
CA VAL A 68 -12.95 9.86 20.66
C VAL A 68 -13.63 11.17 20.28
N ARG A 69 -14.89 11.15 19.81
CA ARG A 69 -15.67 12.36 19.53
C ARG A 69 -15.90 13.23 20.77
N GLU A 70 -16.12 12.64 21.95
CA GLU A 70 -16.24 13.41 23.20
C GLU A 70 -14.93 14.13 23.55
N ARG A 71 -13.78 13.49 23.28
CA ARG A 71 -12.45 14.07 23.53
C ARG A 71 -12.06 15.13 22.51
N TYR A 72 -12.44 14.92 21.26
CA TYR A 72 -12.12 15.72 20.09
C TYR A 72 -13.43 16.09 19.37
N PRO A 73 -14.08 17.21 19.75
CA PRO A 73 -15.38 17.58 19.21
C PRO A 73 -15.37 17.98 17.74
N PHE A 74 -14.22 18.42 17.22
CA PHE A 74 -14.06 18.92 15.86
C PHE A 74 -13.18 17.99 15.02
N SER A 75 -13.55 17.80 13.75
CA SER A 75 -12.87 16.90 12.83
C SER A 75 -11.39 17.23 12.60
N GLU A 76 -11.07 18.51 12.72
CA GLU A 76 -9.75 19.12 12.57
C GLU A 76 -8.81 18.77 13.73
N ASP A 77 -9.36 18.45 14.91
CA ASP A 77 -8.57 18.08 16.09
C ASP A 77 -8.00 16.66 15.98
N VAL A 78 -8.62 15.82 15.15
CA VAL A 78 -8.19 14.44 14.89
C VAL A 78 -7.49 14.39 13.54
N VAL A 79 -6.17 14.51 13.54
CA VAL A 79 -5.41 14.48 12.28
C VAL A 79 -5.20 13.03 11.83
N CYS A 80 -5.82 12.65 10.71
CA CYS A 80 -5.39 11.51 9.92
C CYS A 80 -4.14 11.92 9.14
N ARG A 81 -2.95 11.54 9.62
CA ARG A 81 -1.70 11.82 8.91
C ARG A 81 -1.47 10.70 7.93
N PRO A 82 -1.33 10.98 6.62
CA PRO A 82 -0.83 9.96 5.74
C PRO A 82 0.56 9.57 6.22
N GLY A 83 0.73 8.31 6.58
CA GLY A 83 2.06 7.72 6.61
C GLY A 83 2.72 7.95 5.24
N LYS A 84 4.06 7.92 5.18
CA LYS A 84 4.76 7.84 3.89
C LYS A 84 4.49 6.45 3.29
N TRP A 85 3.29 6.23 2.78
CA TRP A 85 2.91 4.97 2.16
C TRP A 85 3.66 4.85 0.84
N THR A 86 4.16 3.66 0.53
CA THR A 86 4.93 3.41 -0.70
C THR A 86 4.36 2.24 -1.50
N THR A 87 3.37 1.54 -0.96
CA THR A 87 2.66 0.42 -1.59
C THR A 87 1.18 0.73 -1.61
N MET A 88 0.42 0.12 -2.54
CA MET A 88 -1.01 0.39 -2.63
C MET A 88 -1.75 -0.07 -1.38
N GLU A 89 -1.34 -1.15 -0.71
CA GLU A 89 -1.97 -1.62 0.53
C GLU A 89 -1.86 -0.60 1.66
N ARG A 90 -0.72 0.09 1.75
CA ARG A 90 -0.53 1.18 2.72
C ARG A 90 -1.37 2.40 2.35
N GLY A 91 -1.56 2.65 1.04
CA GLY A 91 -2.52 3.65 0.56
C GLY A 91 -3.96 3.29 0.93
N ILE A 92 -4.39 2.06 0.66
CA ILE A 92 -5.71 1.54 1.01
C ILE A 92 -5.94 1.62 2.52
N GLN A 93 -4.93 1.29 3.34
CA GLN A 93 -5.01 1.48 4.78
C GLN A 93 -5.27 2.95 5.15
N TYR A 94 -4.55 3.90 4.53
CA TYR A 94 -4.80 5.32 4.76
C TYR A 94 -6.20 5.77 4.31
N LEU A 95 -6.73 5.19 3.22
CA LEU A 95 -8.10 5.44 2.79
C LEU A 95 -9.12 4.98 3.84
N ARG A 96 -8.93 3.79 4.42
CA ARG A 96 -9.75 3.28 5.54
C ARG A 96 -9.62 4.15 6.78
N GLU A 97 -8.42 4.66 7.08
CA GLU A 97 -8.21 5.61 8.18
C GLU A 97 -9.00 6.90 7.97
N LEU A 98 -9.04 7.45 6.75
CA LEU A 98 -9.88 8.60 6.43
C LEU A 98 -11.37 8.30 6.66
N ALA A 99 -11.83 7.09 6.30
CA ALA A 99 -13.21 6.68 6.56
C ALA A 99 -13.54 6.54 8.05
N VAL A 100 -12.64 5.97 8.84
CA VAL A 100 -12.78 5.94 10.30
C VAL A 100 -12.86 7.35 10.88
N GLN A 101 -12.07 8.30 10.36
CA GLN A 101 -12.16 9.69 10.77
C GLN A 101 -13.55 10.27 10.50
N GLU A 102 -14.13 10.06 9.31
CA GLU A 102 -15.51 10.49 8.99
C GLU A 102 -16.52 9.86 9.96
N MET A 103 -16.39 8.55 10.22
CA MET A 103 -17.29 7.81 11.12
C MET A 103 -17.28 8.31 12.56
N VAL A 104 -16.15 8.85 13.06
CA VAL A 104 -16.11 9.46 14.40
C VAL A 104 -17.11 10.62 14.52
N TYR A 105 -17.35 11.35 13.42
CA TYR A 105 -18.19 12.55 13.40
C TYR A 105 -19.59 12.32 12.83
N TYR A 106 -19.90 11.10 12.42
CA TYR A 106 -21.26 10.69 12.10
C TYR A 106 -22.21 10.89 13.27
N ASP A 107 -23.48 11.18 12.95
CA ASP A 107 -24.52 11.29 13.95
C ASP A 107 -24.72 9.92 14.63
N PRO A 108 -24.45 9.80 15.95
CA PRO A 108 -24.55 8.53 16.67
C PRO A 108 -25.97 7.96 16.70
N ASP A 109 -26.99 8.80 16.49
CA ASP A 109 -28.39 8.41 16.50
C ASP A 109 -28.90 8.00 15.10
N ASN A 110 -28.09 8.21 14.06
CA ASN A 110 -28.44 7.83 12.70
C ASN A 110 -28.04 6.37 12.40
N THR A 111 -29.00 5.47 12.57
CA THR A 111 -28.82 4.04 12.28
C THR A 111 -28.69 3.70 10.79
N GLN A 112 -28.89 4.67 9.88
CA GLN A 112 -28.71 4.47 8.44
C GLN A 112 -27.25 4.63 7.99
N LEU A 113 -26.36 5.10 8.87
CA LEU A 113 -24.95 5.28 8.53
C LEU A 113 -24.18 3.96 8.58
N PRO A 114 -23.21 3.75 7.67
CA PRO A 114 -22.37 2.57 7.67
C PRO A 114 -21.72 2.35 9.03
N THR A 115 -21.75 1.11 9.50
CA THR A 115 -21.01 0.70 10.71
C THR A 115 -19.60 0.22 10.38
N ASP A 116 -19.37 -0.16 9.12
CA ASP A 116 -18.10 -0.63 8.58
C ASP A 116 -17.33 0.50 7.86
N PRO A 117 -16.05 0.76 8.20
CA PRO A 117 -15.19 1.68 7.46
C PRO A 117 -15.09 1.39 5.96
N ASP A 118 -15.20 0.13 5.54
CA ASP A 118 -15.07 -0.27 4.14
C ASP A 118 -16.34 0.03 3.32
N GLU A 119 -17.48 0.20 3.99
CA GLU A 119 -18.77 0.58 3.38
C GLU A 119 -18.98 2.10 3.33
N VAL A 120 -18.10 2.89 3.96
CA VAL A 120 -18.19 4.35 3.94
C VAL A 120 -18.05 4.87 2.51
N GLN A 121 -18.94 5.78 2.10
CA GLN A 121 -18.81 6.47 0.82
C GLN A 121 -17.54 7.33 0.83
N CYS A 122 -16.65 7.07 -0.13
CA CYS A 122 -15.46 7.88 -0.33
C CYS A 122 -15.91 9.21 -0.95
N THR A 123 -16.05 10.27 -0.18
CA THR A 123 -16.49 11.56 -0.72
C THR A 123 -15.40 12.22 -1.57
N ARG A 124 -15.75 13.21 -2.41
CA ARG A 124 -14.75 13.98 -3.17
C ARG A 124 -13.66 14.60 -2.28
N PRO A 125 -13.98 15.23 -1.11
CA PRO A 125 -12.96 15.67 -0.17
C PRO A 125 -12.04 14.54 0.35
N THR A 126 -12.62 13.38 0.69
CA THR A 126 -11.86 12.19 1.12
C THR A 126 -10.89 11.73 0.03
N TRP A 127 -11.38 11.63 -1.22
CA TRP A 127 -10.57 11.29 -2.38
C TRP A 127 -9.44 12.29 -2.62
N GLN A 128 -9.71 13.59 -2.51
CA GLN A 128 -8.67 14.62 -2.65
C GLN A 128 -7.57 14.49 -1.59
N LYS A 129 -7.93 14.25 -0.32
CA LYS A 129 -6.95 13.99 0.76
C LYS A 129 -6.12 12.74 0.46
N PHE A 130 -6.73 11.71 -0.12
CA PHE A 130 -6.03 10.49 -0.53
C PHE A 130 -5.05 10.73 -1.68
N VAL A 131 -5.48 11.35 -2.78
CA VAL A 131 -4.61 11.64 -3.93
C VAL A 131 -3.47 12.59 -3.57
N GLN A 132 -3.72 13.59 -2.71
CA GLN A 132 -2.68 14.51 -2.24
C GLN A 132 -1.62 13.84 -1.38
N SER A 133 -1.92 12.69 -0.75
CA SER A 133 -0.94 11.93 0.00
C SER A 133 -0.15 10.93 -0.84
N ALA A 134 -0.50 10.80 -2.12
CA ALA A 134 0.08 9.79 -2.99
C ALA A 134 1.57 9.99 -3.23
N PRO A 135 2.38 8.91 -3.18
CA PRO A 135 3.73 8.89 -3.70
C PRO A 135 3.78 9.37 -5.14
N SER A 136 4.91 9.96 -5.52
CA SER A 136 5.14 10.41 -6.91
C SER A 136 4.90 9.32 -7.94
N LEU A 137 5.15 8.05 -7.59
CA LEU A 137 4.91 6.88 -8.44
C LEU A 137 3.42 6.74 -8.84
N TYR A 138 2.50 7.07 -7.95
CA TYR A 138 1.06 6.88 -8.14
C TYR A 138 0.32 8.20 -8.40
N ALA A 139 0.87 9.34 -7.99
CA ALA A 139 0.19 10.63 -7.98
C ALA A 139 -0.48 11.01 -9.31
N ASN A 140 0.25 10.90 -10.43
CA ASN A 140 -0.30 11.25 -11.75
C ASN A 140 -1.42 10.31 -12.18
N SER A 141 -1.27 9.01 -11.95
CA SER A 141 -2.28 8.03 -12.35
C SER A 141 -3.54 8.11 -11.51
N LEU A 142 -3.38 8.29 -10.19
CA LEU A 142 -4.52 8.46 -9.28
C LEU A 142 -5.29 9.75 -9.57
N ALA A 143 -4.59 10.84 -9.95
CA ALA A 143 -5.26 12.08 -10.35
C ALA A 143 -6.15 11.93 -11.60
N VAL A 144 -5.88 10.93 -12.45
CA VAL A 144 -6.63 10.66 -13.69
C VAL A 144 -7.77 9.65 -13.47
N ILE A 145 -7.81 8.95 -12.33
CA ILE A 145 -8.90 8.02 -12.03
C ILE A 145 -10.22 8.80 -12.04
N ASP A 146 -11.08 8.39 -12.97
CA ASP A 146 -12.29 9.09 -13.29
C ASP A 146 -13.35 8.89 -12.20
N TRP A 147 -13.78 9.99 -11.59
CA TRP A 147 -14.76 10.00 -10.52
C TRP A 147 -16.22 10.02 -11.05
N LYS A 148 -16.47 9.48 -12.24
CA LYS A 148 -17.68 9.74 -13.04
C LYS A 148 -19.00 9.12 -12.55
N SER A 149 -19.07 8.61 -11.33
CA SER A 149 -20.30 8.03 -10.78
C SER A 149 -21.23 9.11 -10.20
N GLU A 150 -22.54 8.98 -10.42
CA GLU A 150 -23.57 9.81 -9.77
C GLU A 150 -23.59 9.58 -8.25
N GLU A 151 -23.31 8.35 -7.82
CA GLU A 151 -23.17 7.96 -6.42
C GLU A 151 -21.69 7.76 -6.06
N ALA A 152 -21.26 8.28 -4.90
CA ALA A 152 -19.88 8.16 -4.47
C ALA A 152 -19.55 6.68 -4.16
N PRO A 153 -18.48 6.11 -4.75
CA PRO A 153 -18.10 4.73 -4.48
C PRO A 153 -17.72 4.52 -3.02
N THR A 154 -17.90 3.30 -2.51
CA THR A 154 -17.47 2.93 -1.16
C THR A 154 -15.94 2.82 -1.07
N VAL A 155 -15.41 2.81 0.15
CA VAL A 155 -13.99 2.55 0.39
C VAL A 155 -13.55 1.21 -0.19
N ASP A 156 -14.35 0.16 -0.05
CA ASP A 156 -14.02 -1.16 -0.61
C ASP A 156 -13.97 -1.16 -2.15
N GLU A 157 -14.92 -0.48 -2.81
CA GLU A 157 -14.92 -0.34 -4.26
C GLU A 157 -13.68 0.41 -4.75
N VAL A 158 -13.30 1.49 -4.07
CA VAL A 158 -12.08 2.24 -4.38
C VAL A 158 -10.86 1.36 -4.13
N ALA A 159 -10.81 0.64 -3.01
CA ALA A 159 -9.72 -0.29 -2.70
C ALA A 159 -9.57 -1.39 -3.76
N GLY A 160 -10.68 -1.95 -4.26
CA GLY A 160 -10.69 -2.90 -5.36
C GLY A 160 -10.09 -2.32 -6.65
N ARG A 161 -10.48 -1.10 -7.03
CA ARG A 161 -9.91 -0.41 -8.20
C ARG A 161 -8.41 -0.16 -8.05
N LEU A 162 -7.97 0.23 -6.85
CA LEU A 162 -6.56 0.47 -6.54
C LEU A 162 -5.72 -0.82 -6.64
N ARG A 163 -6.22 -1.94 -6.11
CA ARG A 163 -5.57 -3.26 -6.24
C ARG A 163 -5.47 -3.69 -7.71
N GLN A 164 -6.55 -3.57 -8.46
CA GLN A 164 -6.57 -3.91 -9.89
C GLN A 164 -5.55 -3.06 -10.68
N TYR A 165 -5.43 -1.77 -10.35
CA TYR A 165 -4.45 -0.89 -10.96
C TYR A 165 -3.01 -1.33 -10.66
N GLU A 166 -2.70 -1.69 -9.41
CA GLU A 166 -1.37 -2.19 -9.04
C GLU A 166 -1.02 -3.54 -9.71
N GLU A 167 -1.99 -4.44 -9.81
CA GLU A 167 -1.83 -5.70 -10.53
C GLU A 167 -1.53 -5.47 -12.03
N SER A 168 -2.24 -4.54 -12.65
CA SER A 168 -2.02 -4.16 -14.05
C SER A 168 -0.63 -3.56 -14.27
N LEU A 169 -0.21 -2.64 -13.38
CA LEU A 169 1.13 -2.08 -13.42
C LEU A 169 2.21 -3.16 -13.27
N SER A 170 2.06 -4.03 -12.27
CA SER A 170 3.02 -5.09 -11.98
C SER A 170 3.14 -6.05 -13.16
N SER A 171 2.02 -6.46 -13.75
CA SER A 171 1.98 -7.31 -14.94
C SER A 171 2.67 -6.66 -16.14
N SER A 172 2.40 -5.38 -16.39
CA SER A 172 3.04 -4.63 -17.48
C SER A 172 4.57 -4.53 -17.31
N LEU A 173 5.04 -4.27 -16.09
CA LEU A 173 6.47 -4.22 -15.78
C LEU A 173 7.14 -5.58 -15.96
N VAL A 174 6.53 -6.66 -15.48
CA VAL A 174 7.04 -8.03 -15.67
C VAL A 174 7.17 -8.35 -17.16
N SER A 175 6.15 -8.07 -17.95
CA SER A 175 6.18 -8.29 -19.40
C SER A 175 7.28 -7.49 -20.11
N ALA A 176 7.48 -6.22 -19.73
CA ALA A 176 8.55 -5.40 -20.28
C ALA A 176 9.95 -5.95 -19.93
N VAL A 177 10.14 -6.42 -18.69
CA VAL A 177 11.40 -7.02 -18.23
C VAL A 177 11.67 -8.36 -18.93
N GLU A 178 10.64 -9.20 -19.14
CA GLU A 178 10.78 -10.46 -19.88
C GLU A 178 11.19 -10.21 -21.34
N LYS A 179 10.56 -9.24 -22.00
CA LYS A 179 10.90 -8.85 -23.38
C LYS A 179 12.35 -8.36 -23.48
N LEU A 180 12.77 -7.45 -22.60
CA LEU A 180 14.15 -6.98 -22.54
C LEU A 180 15.15 -8.12 -22.25
N SER A 181 14.78 -9.05 -21.37
CA SER A 181 15.60 -10.23 -21.07
C SER A 181 15.78 -11.13 -22.29
N GLN A 182 14.73 -11.29 -23.10
CA GLN A 182 14.79 -12.04 -24.35
C GLN A 182 15.69 -11.33 -25.37
N ASP A 183 15.55 -10.01 -25.54
CA ASP A 183 16.38 -9.22 -26.44
C ASP A 183 17.88 -9.28 -26.06
N ILE A 184 18.19 -9.25 -24.75
CA ILE A 184 19.56 -9.41 -24.26
C ILE A 184 20.12 -10.80 -24.56
N ARG A 185 19.31 -11.87 -24.43
CA ARG A 185 19.73 -13.23 -24.79
C ARG A 185 20.01 -13.34 -26.28
N GLN A 186 19.12 -12.81 -27.12
CA GLN A 186 19.31 -12.78 -28.57
C GLN A 186 20.59 -12.02 -28.94
N LEU A 187 20.81 -10.83 -28.37
CA LEU A 187 22.02 -10.05 -28.62
C LEU A 187 23.29 -10.81 -28.20
N LYS A 188 23.26 -11.52 -27.08
CA LYS A 188 24.39 -12.35 -26.62
C LYS A 188 24.67 -13.49 -27.59
N GLU A 189 23.63 -14.16 -28.09
CA GLU A 189 23.75 -15.18 -29.13
C GLU A 189 24.33 -14.57 -30.42
N ASP A 190 23.78 -13.46 -30.90
CA ASP A 190 24.24 -12.77 -32.11
C ASP A 190 25.71 -12.33 -32.00
N ILE A 191 26.16 -11.84 -30.84
CA ILE A 191 27.58 -11.53 -30.59
C ILE A 191 28.44 -12.80 -30.56
N SER A 192 27.93 -13.90 -29.99
CA SER A 192 28.63 -15.19 -29.99
C SER A 192 28.78 -15.78 -31.39
N TYR A 193 27.79 -15.59 -32.27
CA TYR A 193 27.80 -16.06 -33.65
C TYR A 193 28.50 -15.08 -34.61
N SER A 194 28.56 -13.78 -34.28
CA SER A 194 29.21 -12.72 -35.06
C SER A 194 30.63 -12.41 -34.57
N SER A 195 31.48 -13.45 -34.45
CA SER A 195 32.92 -13.26 -34.22
C SER A 195 33.71 -13.38 -35.53
N PRO A 196 33.78 -12.34 -36.39
CA PRO A 196 34.82 -12.26 -37.41
C PRO A 196 36.20 -12.02 -36.76
N VAL A 197 36.24 -11.61 -35.48
CA VAL A 197 37.48 -11.31 -34.77
C VAL A 197 38.30 -12.57 -34.48
N GLN A 198 37.67 -13.71 -34.15
CA GLN A 198 38.42 -14.97 -33.99
C GLN A 198 38.94 -15.51 -35.33
N THR A 199 38.18 -15.35 -36.42
CA THR A 199 38.59 -15.75 -37.76
C THR A 199 39.76 -14.89 -38.29
N CYS A 200 39.73 -13.57 -38.07
CA CYS A 200 40.83 -12.69 -38.43
C CYS A 200 42.12 -12.99 -37.63
N ILE A 201 42.02 -13.28 -36.33
CA ILE A 201 43.18 -13.63 -35.50
C ILE A 201 43.79 -14.98 -35.93
N ALA A 202 42.97 -15.97 -36.29
CA ALA A 202 43.44 -17.26 -36.79
C ALA A 202 44.09 -17.13 -38.19
N ALA A 203 43.51 -16.34 -39.09
CA ALA A 203 44.03 -16.13 -40.44
C ALA A 203 45.35 -15.32 -40.46
N VAL A 204 45.53 -14.38 -39.52
CA VAL A 204 46.80 -13.65 -39.36
C VAL A 204 47.89 -14.54 -38.76
N ARG A 205 47.55 -15.49 -37.88
CA ARG A 205 48.50 -16.47 -37.34
C ARG A 205 48.96 -17.47 -38.40
N SER A 206 48.07 -18.03 -39.22
CA SER A 206 48.49 -19.00 -40.25
C SER A 206 49.40 -18.39 -41.32
N LYS A 207 49.17 -17.13 -41.70
CA LYS A 207 50.02 -16.41 -42.68
C LYS A 207 51.45 -16.14 -42.18
N ARG A 208 51.71 -16.08 -40.87
CA ARG A 208 53.08 -15.91 -40.34
C ARG A 208 53.92 -17.19 -40.33
N PHE A 209 53.30 -18.37 -40.48
CA PHE A 209 54.00 -19.66 -40.45
C PHE A 209 54.24 -20.29 -41.84
N SER A 210 53.89 -19.60 -42.93
CA SER A 210 54.12 -20.07 -44.30
C SER A 210 55.16 -19.20 -45.02
N ALA A 211 56.39 -19.16 -44.51
CA ALA A 211 57.55 -18.73 -45.27
C ALA A 211 58.36 -19.99 -45.65
N PRO A 212 58.70 -20.23 -46.92
CA PRO A 212 59.38 -21.46 -47.32
C PRO A 212 60.86 -21.41 -46.93
N GLU A 213 61.32 -22.42 -46.18
CA GLU A 213 62.74 -22.70 -46.00
C GLU A 213 63.35 -23.08 -47.35
N ARG A 214 64.01 -22.11 -47.98
CA ARG A 214 64.81 -22.30 -49.19
C ARG A 214 66.16 -22.88 -48.76
N GLY A 215 66.23 -24.20 -48.60
CA GLY A 215 67.45 -24.95 -48.28
C GLY A 215 68.38 -25.03 -49.49
N TYR A 216 69.59 -24.48 -49.34
CA TYR A 216 70.64 -24.42 -50.34
C TYR A 216 71.20 -25.81 -50.69
N ARG A 217 71.41 -26.05 -51.99
CA ARG A 217 72.12 -27.22 -52.54
C ARG A 217 73.62 -26.97 -52.46
N ALA A 218 74.37 -27.82 -51.78
CA ALA A 218 75.83 -27.85 -51.85
C ALA A 218 76.29 -29.23 -52.37
N TYR A 219 77.10 -29.21 -53.43
CA TYR A 219 77.80 -30.33 -54.03
C TYR A 219 79.12 -30.61 -53.29
N THR A 220 79.53 -31.90 -53.22
CA THR A 220 80.86 -32.49 -53.53
C THR A 220 81.14 -33.74 -52.68
N PRO A 221 82.08 -34.64 -53.09
CA PRO A 221 82.77 -34.78 -54.38
C PRO A 221 82.26 -35.96 -55.22
#